data_AF-A0A2N1RRB5-F1
#
_entry.id   AF-A0A2N1RRB5-F1
#
_cell.length_a   1.000
_cell.length_b   1.000
_cell.length_c   1.000
_cell.angle_alpha   90.00
_cell.angle_beta   90.00
_cell.angle_gamma   90.00
#
_symmetry.space_group_name_H-M   'P 1'
#
loop_
_entity.id
_entity.type
_entity.pdbx_description
1 polymer ?
#
loop_
_entity_poly.entity_id
_entity_poly.type
_entity_poly.pdbx_seq_one_letter_code
_entity_poly.pdbx_strand_id
1 'polypeptide(L)'
;MLSAEEKQMIPIKKLKELTAKELDLLFNRFGEDFSSIMINTVVPIVNDVKLNGEEAVKKYTERFDGVKLENVIATQEEIDEGHRNTPKDVLEAFMKAKANVEEFHRRQLKENSIYTR
;
A
#
# COMPACT_ATOMS: atom_id res chain seq x y z
N MET A 1 -12.88 16.41 39.03
CA MET A 1 -13.04 16.42 37.56
C MET A 1 -11.64 16.50 36.99
N LEU A 2 -11.18 15.45 36.31
CA LEU A 2 -9.88 15.46 35.62
C LEU A 2 -9.99 16.35 34.38
N SER A 3 -8.92 17.09 34.08
CA SER A 3 -8.91 18.13 33.05
C SER A 3 -8.96 17.54 31.64
N ALA A 4 -9.35 18.34 30.64
CA ALA A 4 -9.53 17.88 29.25
C ALA A 4 -8.23 17.31 28.62
N GLU A 5 -7.05 17.67 29.15
CA GLU A 5 -5.74 17.20 28.67
C GLU A 5 -5.43 15.76 29.09
N GLU A 6 -5.94 15.29 30.25
CA GLU A 6 -5.70 13.92 30.73
C GLU A 6 -6.46 12.85 29.91
N LYS A 7 -7.45 13.27 29.11
CA LYS A 7 -8.20 12.39 28.20
C LYS A 7 -7.44 12.01 26.92
N GLN A 8 -6.25 12.58 26.71
CA GLN A 8 -5.48 12.45 25.47
C GLN A 8 -4.10 11.78 25.67
N MET A 9 -3.94 10.93 26.70
CA MET A 9 -2.76 10.07 26.84
C MET A 9 -3.13 8.60 26.61
N ILE A 10 -2.38 7.93 25.73
CA ILE A 10 -2.48 6.48 25.55
C ILE A 10 -1.96 5.81 26.84
N PRO A 11 -2.77 4.98 27.53
CA PRO A 11 -2.37 4.38 28.79
C PRO A 11 -1.22 3.38 28.58
N ILE A 12 -0.13 3.56 29.32
CA ILE A 12 0.99 2.62 29.36
C ILE A 12 0.65 1.52 30.38
N LYS A 13 0.58 0.27 29.93
CA LYS A 13 0.35 -0.91 30.77
C LYS A 13 1.46 -1.93 30.59
N LYS A 14 1.83 -2.65 31.66
CA LYS A 14 2.73 -3.81 31.52
C LYS A 14 1.92 -5.01 31.02
N LEU A 15 2.55 -5.90 30.26
CA LEU A 15 1.91 -7.11 29.73
C LEU A 15 1.18 -7.93 30.83
N LYS A 16 1.80 -8.03 32.01
CA LYS A 16 1.25 -8.73 33.18
C LYS A 16 0.00 -8.08 33.81
N GLU A 17 -0.28 -6.83 33.47
CA GLU A 17 -1.39 -6.03 33.99
C GLU A 17 -2.58 -6.01 33.02
N LEU A 18 -2.43 -6.63 31.83
CA LEU A 18 -3.50 -6.72 30.84
C LEU A 18 -4.48 -7.84 31.22
N THR A 19 -5.76 -7.51 31.14
CA THR A 19 -6.83 -8.51 31.19
C THR A 19 -6.86 -9.32 29.89
N ALA A 20 -7.45 -10.52 29.93
CA ALA A 20 -7.65 -11.33 28.71
C ALA A 20 -8.41 -10.56 27.61
N LYS A 21 -9.36 -9.69 27.99
CA LYS A 21 -10.12 -8.84 27.05
C LYS A 21 -9.24 -7.77 26.40
N GLU A 22 -8.36 -7.13 27.16
CA GLU A 22 -7.41 -6.15 26.62
C GLU A 22 -6.36 -6.82 25.74
N LEU A 23 -5.94 -8.02 26.11
CA LEU A 23 -5.03 -8.83 25.32
C LEU A 23 -5.65 -9.23 23.98
N ASP A 24 -6.90 -9.69 24.00
CA ASP A 24 -7.69 -10.01 22.81
C ASP A 24 -7.84 -8.79 21.89
N LEU A 25 -8.17 -7.62 22.43
CA LEU A 25 -8.24 -6.36 21.66
C LEU A 25 -6.91 -5.96 21.02
N LEU A 26 -5.77 -6.22 21.67
CA LEU A 26 -4.45 -5.89 21.12
C LEU A 26 -4.00 -6.84 20.02
N PHE A 27 -4.38 -8.12 20.12
CA PHE A 27 -4.02 -9.13 19.13
C PHE A 27 -5.02 -9.20 17.97
N ASN A 28 -6.28 -8.86 18.21
CA ASN A 28 -7.31 -8.81 17.19
C ASN A 28 -7.42 -7.42 16.57
N ARG A 29 -6.42 -7.08 15.73
CA ARG A 29 -6.31 -5.77 15.08
C ARG A 29 -7.35 -5.52 13.98
N PHE A 30 -8.02 -6.58 13.52
CA PHE A 30 -8.98 -6.54 12.41
C PHE A 30 -10.32 -7.08 12.88
N GLY A 31 -11.12 -6.19 13.47
CA GLY A 31 -12.44 -6.53 14.03
C GLY A 31 -13.61 -6.47 13.06
N GLU A 32 -13.41 -6.03 11.80
CA GLU A 32 -14.49 -5.87 10.83
C GLU A 32 -14.47 -6.94 9.73
N ASP A 33 -15.66 -7.41 9.37
CA ASP A 33 -15.88 -8.33 8.26
C ASP A 33 -15.77 -7.60 6.91
N PHE A 34 -14.68 -7.87 6.20
CA PHE A 34 -14.41 -7.31 4.87
C PHE A 34 -15.27 -7.94 3.76
N SER A 35 -16.04 -8.99 4.03
CA SER A 35 -16.82 -9.71 3.03
C SER A 35 -17.80 -8.80 2.30
N SER A 36 -18.45 -7.89 3.03
CA SER A 36 -19.40 -6.94 2.44
C SER A 36 -18.73 -5.97 1.46
N ILE A 37 -17.57 -5.40 1.81
CA ILE A 37 -16.79 -4.51 0.94
C ILE A 37 -16.27 -5.27 -0.28
N MET A 38 -15.76 -6.49 -0.07
CA MET A 38 -15.29 -7.34 -1.14
C MET A 38 -16.40 -7.65 -2.15
N ILE A 39 -17.56 -8.13 -1.68
CA ILE A 39 -18.68 -8.57 -2.52
C ILE A 39 -19.35 -7.38 -3.21
N ASN A 40 -19.59 -6.28 -2.50
CA ASN A 40 -20.42 -5.19 -3.03
C ASN A 40 -19.63 -4.11 -3.77
N THR A 41 -18.31 -4.01 -3.57
CA THR A 41 -17.49 -2.94 -4.15
C THR A 41 -16.36 -3.50 -5.01
N VAL A 42 -15.50 -4.37 -4.44
CA VAL A 42 -14.30 -4.85 -5.14
C VAL A 42 -14.68 -5.77 -6.31
N VAL A 43 -15.52 -6.78 -6.07
CA VAL A 43 -15.91 -7.77 -7.09
C VAL A 43 -16.56 -7.11 -8.32
N PRO A 44 -17.51 -6.16 -8.19
CA PRO A 44 -18.05 -5.43 -9.32
C PRO A 44 -16.99 -4.67 -10.13
N ILE A 45 -16.05 -3.99 -9.48
CA ILE A 45 -14.97 -3.25 -10.17
C ILE A 45 -14.05 -4.21 -10.93
N VAL A 46 -13.63 -5.30 -10.30
CA VAL A 46 -12.78 -6.32 -10.94
C VAL A 46 -13.49 -6.94 -12.14
N ASN A 47 -14.78 -7.24 -12.02
CA ASN A 47 -15.57 -7.78 -13.13
C ASN A 47 -15.74 -6.76 -14.27
N ASP A 48 -15.96 -5.48 -13.96
CA ASP A 48 -16.05 -4.41 -14.95
C ASP A 48 -14.72 -4.26 -15.70
N VAL A 49 -13.57 -4.24 -15.00
CA VAL A 49 -12.24 -4.19 -15.63
C VAL A 49 -11.96 -5.45 -16.45
N LYS A 50 -12.39 -6.63 -16.00
CA LYS A 50 -12.24 -7.87 -16.78
C LYS A 50 -13.04 -7.86 -18.08
N LEU A 51 -14.23 -7.26 -18.08
CA LEU A 51 -15.12 -7.21 -19.24
C LEU A 51 -14.78 -6.06 -20.19
N ASN A 52 -14.42 -4.91 -19.65
CA ASN A 52 -14.31 -3.65 -20.38
C ASN A 52 -12.88 -3.07 -20.42
N GLY A 53 -11.91 -3.74 -19.79
CA GLY A 53 -10.49 -3.43 -19.92
C GLY A 53 -10.13 -1.99 -19.54
N GLU A 54 -9.34 -1.36 -20.41
CA GLU A 54 -8.81 0.00 -20.22
C GLU A 54 -9.90 1.06 -20.01
N GLU A 55 -11.03 0.95 -20.70
CA GLU A 55 -12.13 1.91 -20.57
C GLU A 55 -12.73 1.91 -19.16
N ALA A 56 -12.82 0.74 -18.53
CA ALA A 56 -13.22 0.66 -17.12
C ALA A 56 -12.17 1.30 -16.20
N VAL A 57 -10.87 1.10 -16.47
CA VAL A 57 -9.80 1.75 -15.68
C VAL A 57 -9.89 3.27 -15.79
N LYS A 58 -10.05 3.82 -17.00
CA LYS A 58 -10.23 5.28 -17.21
C LYS A 58 -11.47 5.80 -16.49
N LYS A 59 -12.60 5.10 -16.61
CA LYS A 59 -13.85 5.42 -15.90
C LYS A 59 -13.68 5.47 -14.39
N TYR A 60 -12.99 4.49 -13.80
CA TYR A 60 -12.78 4.47 -12.35
C TYR A 60 -11.74 5.50 -11.89
N THR A 61 -10.73 5.79 -12.71
CA THR A 61 -9.77 6.88 -12.45
C THR A 61 -10.49 8.23 -12.43
N GLU A 62 -11.34 8.53 -13.42
CA GLU A 62 -12.12 9.76 -13.44
C GLU A 62 -13.07 9.84 -12.23
N ARG A 63 -13.70 8.73 -11.87
CA ARG A 63 -14.63 8.67 -10.74
C ARG A 63 -13.97 8.89 -9.38
N PHE A 64 -12.81 8.28 -9.13
CA PHE A 64 -12.19 8.25 -7.80
C PHE A 64 -11.10 9.31 -7.63
N ASP A 65 -10.30 9.53 -8.68
CA ASP A 65 -9.16 10.45 -8.64
C ASP A 65 -9.53 11.81 -9.25
N GLY A 66 -10.68 11.91 -9.94
CA GLY A 66 -11.15 13.15 -10.56
C GLY A 66 -10.39 13.53 -11.83
N VAL A 67 -9.61 12.59 -12.40
CA VAL A 67 -8.75 12.82 -13.57
C VAL A 67 -9.23 12.00 -14.75
N LYS A 68 -9.48 12.68 -15.87
CA LYS A 68 -9.79 12.02 -17.14
C LYS A 68 -8.49 11.70 -17.88
N LEU A 69 -8.14 10.41 -17.94
CA LEU A 69 -6.94 9.94 -18.62
C LEU A 69 -7.19 9.77 -20.12
N GLU A 70 -6.24 10.23 -20.94
CA GLU A 70 -6.17 9.88 -22.37
C GLU A 70 -5.59 8.48 -22.56
N ASN A 71 -4.48 8.20 -21.85
CA ASN A 71 -3.77 6.92 -21.85
C ASN A 71 -3.50 6.47 -20.41
N VAL A 72 -3.49 5.15 -20.19
CA VAL A 72 -3.17 4.57 -18.87
C VAL A 72 -1.67 4.32 -18.67
N ILE A 73 -0.89 4.46 -19.74
CA ILE A 73 0.57 4.28 -19.73
C ILE A 73 1.21 5.67 -19.83
N ALA A 74 2.12 5.97 -18.92
CA ALA A 74 2.94 7.18 -18.99
C ALA A 74 3.85 7.13 -20.22
N THR A 75 3.93 8.24 -20.94
CA THR A 75 4.82 8.42 -22.08
C THR A 75 6.28 8.58 -21.62
N GLN A 76 7.23 8.35 -22.54
CA GLN A 76 8.65 8.54 -22.22
C GLN A 76 8.94 10.01 -21.88
N GLU A 77 8.25 10.93 -22.55
CA GLU A 77 8.36 12.36 -22.35
C GLU A 77 7.94 12.78 -20.92
N GLU A 78 6.83 12.25 -20.42
CA GLU A 78 6.36 12.48 -19.05
C GLU A 78 7.34 11.91 -18.01
N ILE A 79 7.92 10.73 -18.29
CA ILE A 79 8.93 10.12 -17.42
C ILE A 79 10.19 10.98 -17.37
N ASP A 80 10.68 11.43 -18.52
CA ASP A 80 11.88 12.27 -18.61
C ASP A 80 11.65 13.64 -17.96
N GLU A 81 10.45 14.20 -18.09
CA GLU A 81 10.04 15.42 -17.40
C GLU A 81 10.02 15.23 -15.89
N GLY A 82 9.41 14.14 -15.40
CA GLY A 82 9.43 13.79 -13.97
C GLY A 82 10.86 13.69 -13.44
N HIS A 83 11.76 13.05 -14.18
CA HIS A 83 13.17 12.95 -13.80
C HIS A 83 13.86 14.33 -13.76
N ARG A 84 13.65 15.19 -14.78
CA ARG A 84 14.23 16.54 -14.82
C ARG A 84 13.71 17.44 -13.69
N ASN A 85 12.44 17.29 -13.32
CA ASN A 85 11.79 18.10 -12.29
C ASN A 85 12.08 17.61 -10.87
N THR A 86 12.73 16.46 -10.71
CA THR A 86 13.08 15.92 -9.39
C THR A 86 14.38 16.55 -8.88
N PRO A 87 14.40 17.12 -7.66
CA PRO A 87 15.62 17.63 -7.04
C PRO A 87 16.73 16.58 -6.95
N LYS A 88 17.98 17.02 -7.13
CA LYS A 88 19.15 16.13 -7.20
C LYS A 88 19.37 15.32 -5.92
N ASP A 89 19.17 15.94 -4.77
CA ASP A 89 19.29 15.30 -3.45
C ASP A 89 18.24 14.19 -3.25
N VAL A 90 17.00 14.42 -3.73
CA VAL A 90 15.94 13.41 -3.74
C VAL A 90 16.32 12.24 -4.65
N LEU A 91 16.84 12.50 -5.86
CA LEU A 91 17.33 11.46 -6.77
C LEU A 91 18.47 10.64 -6.14
N GLU A 92 19.45 11.31 -5.52
CA GLU A 92 20.56 10.64 -4.83
C GLU A 92 20.07 9.74 -3.69
N ALA A 93 19.07 10.19 -2.92
CA ALA A 93 18.43 9.40 -1.87
C ALA A 93 17.75 8.13 -2.44
N PHE A 94 16.99 8.27 -3.54
CA PHE A 94 16.37 7.11 -4.21
C PHE A 94 17.41 6.14 -4.77
N MET A 95 18.49 6.65 -5.37
CA MET A 95 19.56 5.78 -5.91
C MET A 95 20.28 5.00 -4.80
N LYS A 96 20.50 5.62 -3.64
CA LYS A 96 21.04 4.93 -2.47
C LYS A 96 20.07 3.88 -1.92
N ALA A 97 18.78 4.21 -1.83
CA ALA A 97 17.75 3.26 -1.40
C ALA A 97 17.67 2.06 -2.35
N LYS A 98 17.67 2.31 -3.66
CA LYS A 98 17.72 1.28 -4.70
C LYS A 98 18.91 0.34 -4.50
N ALA A 99 20.12 0.88 -4.36
CA ALA A 99 21.33 0.07 -4.18
C ALA A 99 21.24 -0.85 -2.95
N ASN A 100 20.69 -0.36 -1.84
CA ASN A 100 20.51 -1.16 -0.63
C ASN A 100 19.48 -2.29 -0.81
N VAL A 101 18.35 -1.98 -1.45
CA VAL A 101 17.28 -2.94 -1.75
C VAL A 101 17.79 -4.02 -2.71
N GLU A 102 18.47 -3.62 -3.79
CA GLU A 102 19.08 -4.54 -4.76
C GLU A 102 20.11 -5.44 -4.10
N GLU A 103 21.03 -4.90 -3.28
CA GLU A 103 22.05 -5.69 -2.61
C GLU A 103 21.44 -6.70 -1.63
N PHE A 104 20.39 -6.32 -0.89
CA PHE A 104 19.69 -7.24 -0.01
C PHE A 104 18.99 -8.37 -0.78
N HIS A 105 18.22 -8.04 -1.83
CA HIS A 105 17.49 -9.06 -2.60
C HIS A 105 18.39 -9.93 -3.46
N ARG A 106 19.52 -9.39 -3.96
CA ARG A 106 20.51 -10.18 -4.71
C ARG A 106 21.06 -11.34 -3.87
N ARG A 107 21.22 -11.15 -2.56
CA ARG A 107 21.66 -12.21 -1.63
C ARG A 107 20.60 -13.30 -1.40
N GLN A 108 19.34 -13.06 -1.77
CA GLN A 108 18.24 -14.03 -1.66
C GLN A 108 18.13 -14.94 -2.89
N LEU A 109 18.86 -14.64 -3.97
CA LEU A 109 18.91 -15.51 -5.14
C LEU A 109 19.53 -16.85 -4.72
N LYS A 110 18.78 -17.93 -4.91
CA LYS A 110 19.28 -19.29 -4.65
C LYS A 110 20.29 -19.64 -5.74
N GLU A 111 21.48 -20.12 -5.36
CA GLU A 111 22.36 -20.80 -6.31
C GLU A 111 21.71 -22.12 -6.74
N ASN A 112 21.43 -22.25 -8.04
CA ASN A 112 20.97 -23.46 -8.73
C ASN A 112 20.16 -24.46 -7.90
N SER A 113 18.87 -24.23 -7.76
CA SER A 113 17.95 -25.31 -7.41
C SER A 113 17.77 -26.22 -8.62
N ILE A 114 18.59 -27.28 -8.73
CA ILE A 114 18.28 -28.39 -9.62
C ILE A 114 17.01 -29.04 -9.06
N TYR A 115 15.87 -28.69 -9.63
CA TYR A 115 14.59 -29.34 -9.35
C TYR A 115 14.44 -30.51 -10.33
N THR A 116 14.75 -31.72 -9.88
CA THR A 116 14.42 -32.94 -10.63
C THR A 116 12.99 -33.34 -10.27
N ARG A 117 12.12 -33.50 -11.27
CA ARG A 117 10.75 -34.00 -11.12
C ARG A 117 10.72 -35.48 -10.78
#